data_AF-A0A2K3NDB9-F1
#
_entry.id   AF-A0A2K3NDB9-F1
#
_cell.length_a   1.000
_cell.length_b   1.000
_cell.length_c   1.000
_cell.angle_alpha   90.00
_cell.angle_beta   90.00
_cell.angle_gamma   90.00
#
_symmetry.space_group_name_H-M   'P 1'
#
loop_
_entity.id
_entity.type
_entity.pdbx_description
1 polymer ?
#
loop_
_entity_poly.entity_id
_entity_poly.type
_entity_poly.pdbx_seq_one_letter_code
_entity_poly.pdbx_strand_id
1 'polypeptide(L)'
;MILASSEFALPRSSSEKRFLYDIVANGRNGIDVDKFDYIARDCRACGLGCNFEFQRLMETMRVLDDEICYRAKDYLTIHKLFATRADLYRTVYTHPKVKAIELMVVDALVLANDYLQISSSIQDPAEYWKLDDSIIKTIETSPCPELKEARELILRIRRRNLYQACLYWLLFCNFCNEYAVPRDIMDNFKKVTPHDIVCSQKNGGVMLKEEDVAVSNVKIDLTRGKDNPLESIHFFKDYESDEKFTIPDERISHLLPASCQDMIVRVYSKKPELVEKISEAFENYQLKTYGIKAQ
;
A
#
# COMPACT_ATOMS: atom_id res chain seq x y z
N MET A 1 0.52 -11.84 4.34
CA MET A 1 -0.03 -12.07 2.99
C MET A 1 0.50 -13.43 2.54
N ILE A 2 -0.33 -14.48 2.56
CA ILE A 2 0.08 -15.77 2.00
C ILE A 2 0.15 -15.56 0.50
N LEU A 3 1.37 -15.36 -0.01
CA LEU A 3 1.63 -15.39 -1.44
C LEU A 3 1.32 -16.82 -1.86
N ALA A 4 0.23 -17.03 -2.60
CA ALA A 4 0.07 -18.22 -3.41
C ALA A 4 1.17 -18.16 -4.48
N SER A 5 2.39 -18.57 -4.12
CA SER A 5 3.52 -18.67 -5.03
C SER A 5 3.16 -19.66 -6.11
N SER A 6 3.19 -19.23 -7.37
CA SER A 6 3.02 -20.06 -8.57
C SER A 6 4.10 -21.14 -8.73
N GLU A 7 5.06 -21.24 -7.81
CA GLU A 7 6.22 -22.14 -7.88
C GLU A 7 5.97 -23.57 -7.35
N PHE A 8 4.87 -23.80 -6.61
CA PHE A 8 4.47 -25.15 -6.18
C PHE A 8 3.12 -25.52 -6.77
N ALA A 9 3.12 -25.87 -8.06
CA ALA A 9 1.97 -26.54 -8.67
C ALA A 9 1.79 -27.90 -8.00
N LEU A 10 0.75 -28.04 -7.16
CA LEU A 10 0.35 -29.32 -6.59
C LEU A 10 0.16 -30.35 -7.73
N PRO A 11 0.63 -31.59 -7.54
CA PRO A 11 0.46 -32.63 -8.56
C PRO A 11 -1.03 -32.80 -8.83
N ARG A 12 -1.42 -32.72 -10.11
CA ARG A 12 -2.80 -32.86 -10.59
C ARG A 12 -3.35 -34.25 -10.26
N SER A 13 -3.80 -34.45 -9.03
CA SER A 13 -4.71 -35.54 -8.69
C SER A 13 -6.11 -35.13 -9.17
N SER A 14 -6.83 -36.08 -9.75
CA SER A 14 -8.18 -35.88 -10.26
C SER A 14 -9.14 -35.50 -9.12
N SER A 15 -9.81 -34.36 -9.25
CA SER A 15 -10.95 -33.83 -8.45
C SER A 15 -10.70 -32.90 -7.26
N GLU A 16 -9.61 -32.12 -7.25
CA GLU A 16 -9.58 -30.94 -6.36
C GLU A 16 -10.61 -29.90 -6.82
N LYS A 17 -11.54 -29.53 -5.93
CA LYS A 17 -12.51 -28.44 -6.13
C LYS A 17 -11.77 -27.09 -6.14
N ARG A 18 -11.26 -26.68 -7.30
CA ARG A 18 -10.42 -25.48 -7.45
C ARG A 18 -11.13 -24.21 -7.04
N PHE A 19 -12.45 -24.13 -7.18
CA PHE A 19 -13.21 -22.95 -6.76
C PHE A 19 -13.05 -22.63 -5.26
N LEU A 20 -12.66 -23.62 -4.42
CA LEU A 20 -12.41 -23.38 -3.00
C LEU A 20 -11.21 -22.45 -2.76
N TYR A 21 -10.23 -22.42 -3.66
CA TYR A 21 -9.08 -21.52 -3.58
C TYR A 21 -9.43 -20.07 -3.94
N ASP A 22 -10.59 -19.84 -4.56
CA ASP A 22 -11.10 -18.51 -4.85
C ASP A 22 -11.73 -17.84 -3.60
N ILE A 23 -11.93 -18.59 -2.50
CA ILE A 23 -12.66 -18.11 -1.32
C ILE A 23 -11.78 -17.25 -0.40
N VAL A 24 -10.65 -17.81 0.07
CA VAL A 24 -9.85 -17.22 1.15
C VAL A 24 -8.76 -16.27 0.64
N ALA A 25 -8.04 -16.69 -0.40
CA ALA A 25 -6.93 -15.93 -0.97
C ALA A 25 -6.92 -16.14 -2.49
N ASN A 26 -7.70 -15.32 -3.18
CA ASN A 26 -7.97 -15.53 -4.60
C ASN A 26 -6.81 -15.01 -5.46
N GLY A 27 -5.91 -15.92 -5.84
CA GLY A 27 -4.77 -15.59 -6.69
C GLY A 27 -5.13 -15.28 -8.16
N ARG A 28 -6.37 -15.56 -8.61
CA ARG A 28 -6.78 -15.36 -10.01
C ARG A 28 -7.16 -13.91 -10.29
N ASN A 29 -8.05 -13.37 -9.47
CA ASN A 29 -8.62 -12.04 -9.68
C ASN A 29 -8.70 -11.19 -8.40
N GLY A 30 -8.25 -11.72 -7.26
CA GLY A 30 -8.18 -10.98 -6.02
C GLY A 30 -9.54 -10.75 -5.34
N ILE A 31 -10.63 -11.38 -5.77
CA ILE A 31 -11.92 -11.30 -5.05
C ILE A 31 -12.00 -12.44 -4.04
N ASP A 32 -11.87 -12.10 -2.75
CA ASP A 32 -11.88 -13.06 -1.63
C ASP A 32 -12.54 -12.45 -0.38
N VAL A 33 -12.87 -13.32 0.56
CA VAL A 33 -13.57 -12.92 1.80
C VAL A 33 -12.71 -12.09 2.74
N ASP A 34 -11.38 -12.15 2.62
CA ASP A 34 -10.44 -11.26 3.32
C ASP A 34 -10.73 -9.79 2.99
N LYS A 35 -10.82 -9.46 1.70
CA LYS A 35 -11.18 -8.10 1.25
C LYS A 35 -12.57 -7.69 1.67
N PHE A 36 -13.53 -8.61 1.67
CA PHE A 36 -14.89 -8.30 2.09
C PHE A 36 -14.92 -7.85 3.55
N ASP A 37 -14.23 -8.58 4.43
CA ASP A 37 -14.18 -8.26 5.85
C ASP A 37 -13.40 -6.97 6.13
N TYR A 38 -12.14 -6.87 5.69
CA TYR A 38 -11.31 -5.74 6.11
C TYR A 38 -11.83 -4.43 5.53
N ILE A 39 -12.39 -4.41 4.31
CA ILE A 39 -12.93 -3.17 3.73
C ILE A 39 -14.11 -2.67 4.56
N ALA A 40 -15.06 -3.56 4.88
CA ALA A 40 -16.22 -3.19 5.68
C ALA A 40 -15.82 -2.77 7.11
N ARG A 41 -14.90 -3.52 7.72
CA ARG A 41 -14.37 -3.26 9.07
C ARG A 41 -13.64 -1.92 9.14
N ASP A 42 -12.76 -1.66 8.19
CA ASP A 42 -11.88 -0.49 8.21
C ASP A 42 -12.61 0.78 7.82
N CYS A 43 -13.54 0.72 6.85
CA CYS A 43 -14.45 1.83 6.58
C CYS A 43 -15.21 2.23 7.86
N ARG A 44 -15.77 1.25 8.58
CA ARG A 44 -16.46 1.50 9.85
C ARG A 44 -15.52 2.07 10.91
N ALA A 45 -14.34 1.48 11.10
CA ALA A 45 -13.39 1.89 12.13
C ALA A 45 -12.82 3.29 11.87
N CYS A 46 -12.67 3.68 10.60
CA CYS A 46 -12.14 4.99 10.19
C CYS A 46 -13.23 6.05 9.99
N GLY A 47 -14.51 5.71 10.16
CA GLY A 47 -15.63 6.64 9.93
C GLY A 47 -15.82 7.03 8.46
N LEU A 48 -15.45 6.14 7.53
CA LEU A 48 -15.58 6.32 6.09
C LEU A 48 -16.82 5.58 5.56
N GLY A 49 -17.43 6.10 4.49
CA GLY A 49 -18.51 5.40 3.80
C GLY A 49 -17.99 4.17 3.06
N CYS A 50 -18.62 3.01 3.27
CA CYS A 50 -18.36 1.80 2.49
C CYS A 50 -19.40 1.71 1.36
N ASN A 51 -18.96 1.95 0.12
CA ASN A 51 -19.85 1.87 -1.05
C ASN A 51 -19.94 0.45 -1.64
N PHE A 52 -19.31 -0.53 -1.00
CA PHE A 52 -19.26 -1.92 -1.43
C PHE A 52 -20.16 -2.80 -0.54
N GLU A 53 -21.11 -3.49 -1.17
CA GLU A 53 -22.07 -4.41 -0.53
C GLU A 53 -21.75 -5.84 -0.98
N PHE A 54 -20.90 -6.54 -0.23
CA PHE A 54 -20.46 -7.89 -0.60
C PHE A 54 -21.58 -8.93 -0.55
N GLN A 55 -22.60 -8.75 0.29
CA GLN A 55 -23.73 -9.68 0.43
C GLN A 55 -24.40 -9.93 -0.92
N ARG A 56 -24.57 -8.87 -1.72
CA ARG A 56 -25.15 -8.96 -3.07
C ARG A 56 -24.32 -9.85 -3.99
N LEU A 57 -22.98 -9.80 -3.92
CA LEU A 57 -22.13 -10.67 -4.73
C LEU A 57 -22.21 -12.13 -4.25
N MET A 58 -22.22 -12.34 -2.93
CA MET A 58 -22.32 -13.70 -2.37
C MET A 58 -23.64 -14.39 -2.70
N GLU A 59 -24.73 -13.63 -2.78
CA GLU A 59 -26.06 -14.14 -3.13
C GLU A 59 -26.19 -14.52 -4.62
N THR A 60 -25.41 -13.89 -5.50
CA THR A 60 -25.55 -14.07 -6.96
C THR A 60 -24.43 -14.88 -7.61
N MET A 61 -23.29 -15.09 -6.95
CA MET A 61 -22.17 -15.86 -7.51
C MET A 61 -22.50 -17.33 -7.75
N ARG A 62 -21.83 -17.96 -8.73
CA ARG A 62 -21.98 -19.39 -9.06
C ARG A 62 -20.63 -20.02 -9.34
N VAL A 63 -20.54 -21.34 -9.14
CA VAL A 63 -19.39 -22.11 -9.61
C VAL A 63 -19.66 -22.56 -11.04
N LEU A 64 -18.79 -22.17 -11.98
CA LEU A 64 -18.80 -22.61 -13.39
C LEU A 64 -17.39 -23.07 -13.78
N ASP A 65 -17.28 -24.29 -14.31
CA ASP A 65 -15.99 -24.94 -14.63
C ASP A 65 -14.98 -24.86 -13.47
N ASP A 66 -15.45 -25.16 -12.25
CA ASP A 66 -14.62 -25.22 -11.04
C ASP A 66 -13.94 -23.87 -10.68
N GLU A 67 -14.64 -22.77 -10.97
CA GLU A 67 -14.26 -21.38 -10.68
C GLU A 67 -15.46 -20.57 -10.18
N ILE A 68 -15.24 -19.68 -9.21
CA ILE A 68 -16.29 -18.72 -8.79
C ILE A 68 -16.45 -17.64 -9.86
N CYS A 69 -17.63 -17.60 -10.46
CA CYS A 69 -18.05 -16.66 -11.49
C CYS A 69 -19.16 -15.73 -10.97
N TYR A 70 -19.24 -14.53 -11.54
CA TYR A 70 -20.16 -13.48 -11.10
C TYR A 70 -21.20 -13.17 -12.16
N ARG A 71 -22.36 -12.66 -11.75
CA ARG A 71 -23.35 -12.24 -12.74
C ARG A 71 -22.89 -10.97 -13.45
N ALA A 72 -23.00 -10.93 -14.77
CA ALA A 72 -22.52 -9.80 -15.59
C ALA A 72 -23.09 -8.44 -15.16
N LYS A 73 -24.34 -8.41 -14.69
CA LYS A 73 -24.99 -7.17 -14.19
C LYS A 73 -24.37 -6.60 -12.91
N ASP A 74 -23.59 -7.40 -12.17
CA ASP A 74 -22.96 -7.00 -10.91
C ASP A 74 -21.51 -6.48 -11.10
N TYR A 75 -21.06 -6.28 -12.36
CA TYR A 75 -19.72 -5.76 -12.66
C TYR A 75 -19.41 -4.42 -11.96
N LEU A 76 -20.40 -3.53 -11.81
CA LEU A 76 -20.22 -2.27 -11.08
C LEU A 76 -19.99 -2.48 -9.58
N THR A 77 -20.61 -3.50 -8.99
CA THR A 77 -20.39 -3.86 -7.58
C THR A 77 -18.96 -4.37 -7.38
N ILE A 78 -18.46 -5.16 -8.33
CA ILE A 78 -17.06 -5.60 -8.35
C ILE A 78 -16.10 -4.41 -8.54
N HIS A 79 -16.41 -3.48 -9.45
CA HIS A 79 -15.59 -2.27 -9.58
C HIS A 79 -15.58 -1.45 -8.27
N LYS A 80 -16.72 -1.33 -7.59
CA LYS A 80 -16.81 -0.66 -6.28
C LYS A 80 -15.91 -1.32 -5.23
N LEU A 81 -15.79 -2.66 -5.20
CA LEU A 81 -14.84 -3.35 -4.33
C LEU A 81 -13.41 -2.83 -4.53
N PHE A 82 -12.92 -2.84 -5.78
CA PHE A 82 -11.56 -2.42 -6.09
C PHE A 82 -11.35 -0.92 -5.86
N ALA A 83 -12.34 -0.09 -6.21
CA ALA A 83 -12.29 1.35 -6.00
C ALA A 83 -12.29 1.71 -4.50
N THR A 84 -13.14 1.09 -3.69
CA THR A 84 -13.15 1.30 -2.23
C THR A 84 -11.83 0.84 -1.60
N ARG A 85 -11.25 -0.27 -2.05
CA ARG A 85 -9.90 -0.68 -1.62
C ARG A 85 -8.87 0.40 -1.96
N ALA A 86 -8.81 0.85 -3.20
CA ALA A 86 -7.85 1.87 -3.61
C ALA A 86 -8.02 3.18 -2.81
N ASP A 87 -9.25 3.56 -2.50
CA ASP A 87 -9.54 4.74 -1.68
C ASP A 87 -9.07 4.58 -0.23
N LEU A 88 -9.27 3.40 0.39
CA LEU A 88 -8.72 3.08 1.71
C LEU A 88 -7.18 3.15 1.73
N TYR A 89 -6.52 2.64 0.68
CA TYR A 89 -5.07 2.79 0.54
C TYR A 89 -4.65 4.25 0.47
N ARG A 90 -5.36 5.06 -0.32
CA ARG A 90 -5.03 6.48 -0.53
C ARG A 90 -5.27 7.34 0.70
N THR A 91 -6.36 7.08 1.42
CA THR A 91 -6.83 7.96 2.51
C THR A 91 -6.42 7.48 3.90
N VAL A 92 -6.30 6.16 4.11
CA VAL A 92 -6.03 5.55 5.43
C VAL A 92 -4.66 4.89 5.46
N TYR A 93 -4.46 3.78 4.74
CA TYR A 93 -3.30 2.91 4.94
C TYR A 93 -1.98 3.56 4.55
N THR A 94 -2.00 4.49 3.61
CA THR A 94 -0.81 5.19 3.14
C THR A 94 -0.82 6.67 3.47
N HIS A 95 -1.66 7.08 4.44
CA HIS A 95 -1.78 8.45 4.86
C HIS A 95 -0.39 9.02 5.24
N PRO A 96 -0.02 10.25 4.81
CA PRO A 96 1.34 10.76 4.96
C PRO A 96 1.87 10.79 6.39
N LYS A 97 1.02 11.12 7.37
CA LYS A 97 1.39 11.10 8.80
C LYS A 97 1.49 9.68 9.36
N VAL A 98 0.71 8.72 8.84
CA VAL A 98 0.83 7.30 9.22
C VAL A 98 2.16 6.78 8.70
N LYS A 99 2.51 7.06 7.44
CA LYS A 99 3.80 6.68 6.86
C LYS A 99 4.99 7.32 7.56
N ALA A 100 4.89 8.56 8.01
CA ALA A 100 5.93 9.18 8.84
C ALA A 100 6.15 8.42 10.16
N ILE A 101 5.08 8.00 10.84
CA ILE A 101 5.16 7.22 12.08
C ILE A 101 5.72 5.82 11.80
N GLU A 102 5.24 5.16 10.75
CA GLU A 102 5.73 3.84 10.32
C GLU A 102 7.24 3.86 10.08
N LEU A 103 7.76 4.86 9.35
CA LEU A 103 9.19 5.04 9.11
C LEU A 103 9.97 5.24 10.42
N MET A 104 9.45 6.05 11.36
CA MET A 104 10.08 6.23 12.67
C MET A 104 10.07 4.96 13.53
N VAL A 105 8.99 4.17 13.46
CA VAL A 105 8.90 2.89 14.15
C VAL A 105 9.88 1.89 13.56
N VAL A 106 9.99 1.80 12.23
CA VAL A 106 10.98 0.95 11.55
C VAL A 106 12.40 1.34 11.98
N ASP A 107 12.75 2.63 11.95
CA ASP A 107 14.07 3.10 12.41
C ASP A 107 14.33 2.73 13.87
N ALA A 108 13.33 2.86 14.76
CA ALA A 108 13.45 2.46 16.15
C ALA A 108 13.65 0.94 16.32
N LEU A 109 12.92 0.11 15.56
CA LEU A 109 13.06 -1.35 15.58
C LEU A 109 14.42 -1.80 15.04
N VAL A 110 14.94 -1.14 13.98
CA VAL A 110 16.28 -1.41 13.44
C VAL A 110 17.35 -1.10 14.49
N LEU A 111 17.28 0.07 15.14
CA LEU A 111 18.21 0.45 16.21
C LEU A 111 18.13 -0.49 17.43
N ALA A 112 16.94 -1.03 17.73
CA ALA A 112 16.74 -1.96 18.84
C ALA A 112 17.15 -3.41 18.51
N ASN A 113 17.34 -3.75 17.24
CA ASN A 113 17.46 -5.13 16.78
C ASN A 113 18.70 -5.83 17.34
N ASP A 114 19.84 -5.15 17.43
CA ASP A 114 21.08 -5.76 17.92
C ASP A 114 20.96 -6.23 19.38
N TYR A 115 20.13 -5.55 20.16
CA TYR A 115 19.86 -5.92 21.55
C TYR A 115 18.67 -6.89 21.69
N LEU A 116 17.55 -6.61 21.01
CA LEU A 116 16.31 -7.40 21.15
C LEU A 116 16.22 -8.62 20.23
N GLN A 117 17.11 -8.75 19.24
CA GLN A 117 17.16 -9.87 18.30
C GLN A 117 15.82 -10.13 17.58
N ILE A 118 15.16 -9.04 17.17
CA ILE A 118 13.82 -9.04 16.58
C ILE A 118 13.80 -9.85 15.28
N SER A 119 14.77 -9.61 14.40
CA SER A 119 14.89 -10.30 13.12
C SER A 119 15.25 -11.78 13.25
N SER A 120 15.91 -12.19 14.32
CA SER A 120 16.23 -13.60 14.58
C SER A 120 14.99 -14.38 15.03
N SER A 121 14.09 -13.71 15.78
CA SER A 121 12.90 -14.30 16.38
C SER A 121 11.86 -14.78 15.34
N ILE A 122 11.89 -14.27 14.10
CA ILE A 122 10.97 -14.74 13.04
C ILE A 122 11.31 -16.13 12.48
N GLN A 123 12.51 -16.64 12.77
CA GLN A 123 12.98 -17.94 12.28
C GLN A 123 12.52 -19.11 13.16
N ASP A 124 12.06 -18.82 14.39
CA ASP A 124 11.54 -19.81 15.33
C ASP A 124 10.09 -19.48 15.67
N PRO A 125 9.10 -20.31 15.28
CA PRO A 125 7.71 -20.13 15.66
C PRO A 125 7.48 -19.99 17.17
N ALA A 126 8.32 -20.62 18.01
CA ALA A 126 8.22 -20.55 19.47
C ALA A 126 8.63 -19.18 20.04
N GLU A 127 9.40 -18.38 19.27
CA GLU A 127 9.74 -17.00 19.60
C GLU A 127 8.84 -16.01 18.84
N TYR A 128 8.51 -16.30 17.59
CA TYR A 128 7.72 -15.40 16.74
C TYR A 128 6.36 -15.05 17.34
N TRP A 129 5.65 -16.01 17.95
CA TRP A 129 4.33 -15.75 18.53
C TRP A 129 4.36 -14.74 19.70
N LYS A 130 5.53 -14.53 20.32
CA LYS A 130 5.72 -13.56 21.40
C LYS A 130 5.92 -12.13 20.87
N LEU A 131 6.17 -11.98 19.58
CA LEU A 131 6.32 -10.66 18.96
C LEU A 131 4.96 -10.06 18.69
N ASP A 132 4.65 -8.99 19.44
CA ASP A 132 3.46 -8.17 19.25
C ASP A 132 3.80 -6.68 19.45
N ASP A 133 2.79 -5.83 19.41
CA ASP A 133 2.94 -4.37 19.55
C ASP A 133 3.53 -3.94 20.92
N SER A 134 3.56 -4.83 21.92
CA SER A 134 4.21 -4.55 23.21
C SER A 134 5.70 -4.26 23.05
N ILE A 135 6.34 -4.68 21.96
CA ILE A 135 7.73 -4.37 21.65
C ILE A 135 8.02 -2.86 21.68
N ILE A 136 7.06 -2.04 21.24
CA ILE A 136 7.17 -0.58 21.31
C ILE A 136 7.27 -0.13 22.76
N LYS A 137 6.44 -0.72 23.65
CA LYS A 137 6.48 -0.41 25.08
C LYS A 137 7.77 -0.91 25.73
N THR A 138 8.25 -2.11 25.35
CA THR A 138 9.52 -2.68 25.81
C THR A 138 10.69 -1.74 25.54
N ILE A 139 10.81 -1.24 24.30
CA ILE A 139 11.85 -0.25 23.94
C ILE A 139 11.64 1.06 24.72
N GLU A 140 10.39 1.54 24.83
CA GLU A 140 10.06 2.78 25.52
C GLU A 140 10.46 2.78 27.00
N THR A 141 10.27 1.66 27.71
CA THR A 141 10.49 1.56 29.16
C THR A 141 11.82 0.96 29.57
N SER A 142 12.55 0.32 28.67
CA SER A 142 13.83 -0.32 29.01
C SER A 142 14.85 0.71 29.51
N PRO A 143 15.57 0.45 30.61
CA PRO A 143 16.65 1.31 31.09
C PRO A 143 17.97 1.13 30.32
N CYS A 144 18.08 0.08 29.49
CA CYS A 144 19.31 -0.33 28.83
C CYS A 144 19.89 0.77 27.91
N PRO A 145 21.19 1.11 28.03
CA PRO A 145 21.84 2.10 27.17
C PRO A 145 21.78 1.76 25.68
N GLU A 146 21.80 0.47 25.33
CA GLU A 146 21.76 -0.05 23.97
C GLU A 146 20.46 0.35 23.24
N LEU A 147 19.36 0.53 23.99
CA LEU A 147 18.06 0.93 23.44
C LEU A 147 17.83 2.44 23.48
N LYS A 148 18.83 3.24 23.86
CA LYS A 148 18.67 4.68 24.06
C LYS A 148 18.16 5.40 22.81
N GLU A 149 18.78 5.18 21.65
CA GLU A 149 18.41 5.86 20.40
C GLU A 149 17.02 5.46 19.91
N ALA A 150 16.71 4.16 19.95
CA ALA A 150 15.39 3.63 19.62
C ALA A 150 14.30 4.22 20.54
N ARG A 151 14.58 4.29 21.85
CA ARG A 151 13.69 4.89 22.85
C ARG A 151 13.47 6.38 22.60
N GLU A 152 14.50 7.13 22.20
CA GLU A 152 14.38 8.55 21.85
C GLU A 152 13.46 8.77 20.63
N LEU A 153 13.52 7.90 19.62
CA LEU A 153 12.57 7.95 18.49
C LEU A 153 11.13 7.68 18.92
N ILE A 154 10.89 6.68 19.77
CA ILE A 154 9.54 6.41 20.30
C ILE A 154 9.02 7.60 21.11
N LEU A 155 9.86 8.20 21.96
CA LEU A 155 9.49 9.40 22.72
C LEU A 155 9.16 10.58 21.81
N ARG A 156 9.86 10.74 20.67
CA ARG A 156 9.49 11.73 19.65
C ARG A 156 8.09 11.47 19.09
N ILE A 157 7.75 10.22 18.77
CA ILE A 157 6.41 9.84 18.29
C ILE A 157 5.35 10.23 19.33
N ARG A 158 5.57 9.90 20.62
CA ARG A 158 4.65 10.25 21.72
C ARG A 158 4.44 11.75 21.87
N ARG A 159 5.50 12.55 21.65
CA ARG A 159 5.47 14.03 21.67
C ARG A 159 4.98 14.65 20.36
N ARG A 160 4.60 13.83 19.37
CA ARG A 160 4.21 14.25 18.03
C ARG A 160 5.31 15.02 17.27
N ASN A 161 6.57 14.85 17.66
CA ASN A 161 7.74 15.35 16.92
C ASN A 161 8.12 14.37 15.80
N LEU A 162 7.23 14.28 14.81
CA LEU A 162 7.31 13.30 13.72
C LEU A 162 8.29 13.71 12.63
N TYR A 163 8.67 12.76 11.78
CA TYR A 163 9.27 13.09 10.48
C TYR A 163 8.32 13.96 9.67
N GLN A 164 8.88 15.00 9.05
CA GLN A 164 8.10 16.03 8.37
C GLN A 164 8.13 15.78 6.88
N ALA A 165 6.96 15.62 6.26
CA ALA A 165 6.86 15.48 4.81
C ALA A 165 7.38 16.77 4.14
N CYS A 166 8.33 16.62 3.22
CA CYS A 166 8.98 17.70 2.51
C CYS A 166 8.22 17.99 1.22
N LEU A 167 7.33 18.97 1.27
CA LEU A 167 6.80 19.71 0.12
C LEU A 167 6.01 20.92 0.65
N TYR A 168 6.01 22.00 -0.12
CA TYR A 168 5.84 23.37 0.36
C TYR A 168 4.50 23.74 1.02
N TRP A 169 4.69 24.64 1.97
CA TRP A 169 3.76 25.52 2.66
C TRP A 169 3.14 26.54 1.69
N LEU A 170 2.05 26.19 0.99
CA LEU A 170 1.12 27.22 0.51
C LEU A 170 0.20 27.54 1.68
N LEU A 171 0.22 28.82 2.08
CA LEU A 171 -0.44 29.41 3.25
C LEU A 171 -1.98 29.18 3.35
N PHE A 172 -2.56 28.35 2.49
CA PHE A 172 -3.98 28.06 2.41
C PHE A 172 -4.29 26.65 1.86
N CYS A 173 -3.45 25.63 2.09
CA CYS A 173 -3.84 24.25 1.77
C CYS A 173 -3.22 23.25 2.76
N ASN A 174 -4.07 22.62 3.57
CA ASN A 174 -3.75 21.49 4.44
C ASN A 174 -3.67 20.16 3.65
N PHE A 175 -3.41 20.23 2.33
CA PHE A 175 -3.28 19.04 1.50
C PHE A 175 -1.82 18.57 1.55
N CYS A 176 -1.64 17.34 2.02
CA CYS A 176 -0.33 16.71 2.05
C CYS A 176 0.16 16.54 0.61
N ASN A 177 1.30 17.15 0.32
CA ASN A 177 1.86 17.17 -1.02
C ASN A 177 2.54 15.84 -1.34
N GLU A 178 2.15 15.26 -2.47
CA GLU A 178 2.49 13.91 -2.93
C GLU A 178 2.83 13.99 -4.42
N TYR A 179 3.89 13.31 -4.86
CA TYR A 179 4.17 13.21 -6.29
C TYR A 179 3.55 11.94 -6.85
N ALA A 180 2.45 12.09 -7.59
CA ALA A 180 1.94 11.03 -8.44
C ALA A 180 2.80 10.93 -9.70
N VAL A 181 3.43 9.77 -9.91
CA VAL A 181 4.29 9.52 -11.08
C VAL A 181 3.44 9.57 -12.35
N PRO A 182 3.82 10.38 -13.36
CA PRO A 182 3.15 10.45 -14.63
C PRO A 182 3.03 9.09 -15.31
N ARG A 183 1.87 8.83 -15.95
CA ARG A 183 1.52 7.54 -16.56
C ARG A 183 2.56 7.05 -17.56
N ASP A 184 3.11 7.96 -18.35
CA ASP A 184 4.14 7.72 -19.38
C ASP A 184 5.48 7.21 -18.82
N ILE A 185 5.72 7.40 -17.52
CA ILE A 185 7.00 7.05 -16.86
C ILE A 185 6.84 5.80 -15.98
N MET A 186 5.60 5.36 -15.73
CA MET A 186 5.31 4.25 -14.81
C MET A 186 5.95 2.92 -15.21
N ASP A 187 6.14 2.64 -16.51
CA ASP A 187 6.79 1.40 -16.99
C ASP A 187 8.28 1.31 -16.64
N ASN A 188 8.96 2.46 -16.61
CA ASN A 188 10.40 2.55 -16.34
C ASN A 188 10.70 3.19 -14.98
N PHE A 189 9.70 3.28 -14.10
CA PHE A 189 9.83 3.93 -12.82
C PHE A 189 10.86 3.19 -11.94
N LYS A 190 11.92 3.92 -11.56
CA LYS A 190 12.88 3.48 -10.55
C LYS A 190 12.46 4.03 -9.21
N LYS A 191 12.45 3.18 -8.18
CA LYS A 191 12.16 3.62 -6.81
C LYS A 191 13.11 4.73 -6.41
N VAL A 192 12.54 5.83 -5.93
CA VAL A 192 13.31 6.98 -5.46
C VAL A 192 13.97 6.63 -4.13
N THR A 193 15.24 6.96 -3.99
CA THR A 193 16.05 6.68 -2.81
C THR A 193 16.45 7.98 -2.10
N PRO A 194 16.85 7.94 -0.81
CA PRO A 194 17.47 9.08 -0.14
C PRO A 194 18.67 9.64 -0.92
N HIS A 195 19.47 8.78 -1.55
CA HIS A 195 20.61 9.14 -2.37
C HIS A 195 20.22 10.05 -3.55
N ASP A 196 19.15 9.71 -4.27
CA ASP A 196 18.66 10.49 -5.41
C ASP A 196 18.29 11.93 -5.01
N ILE A 197 17.71 12.09 -3.82
CA ILE A 197 17.35 13.38 -3.25
C ILE A 197 18.60 14.17 -2.86
N VAL A 198 19.52 13.55 -2.12
CA VAL A 198 20.77 14.19 -1.67
C VAL A 198 21.64 14.63 -2.86
N CYS A 199 21.72 13.83 -3.92
CA CYS A 199 22.43 14.16 -5.17
C CYS A 199 21.75 15.29 -5.98
N SER A 200 20.53 15.67 -5.61
CA SER A 200 19.76 16.75 -6.24
C SER A 200 19.79 18.07 -5.45
N GLN A 201 20.57 18.15 -4.37
CA GLN A 201 20.77 19.39 -3.61
C GLN A 201 21.50 20.46 -4.44
N LYS A 202 21.21 21.75 -4.18
CA LYS A 202 21.91 22.89 -4.82
C LYS A 202 23.25 23.14 -4.12
N ASN A 203 24.22 23.68 -4.85
CA ASN A 203 25.47 24.15 -4.26
C ASN A 203 25.19 25.37 -3.36
N GLY A 204 25.46 25.23 -2.06
CA GLY A 204 25.37 26.30 -1.07
C GLY A 204 24.48 25.95 0.13
N GLY A 205 25.05 25.96 1.33
CA GLY A 205 24.34 25.70 2.60
C GLY A 205 24.80 24.43 3.33
N VAL A 206 23.93 23.91 4.21
CA VAL A 206 24.16 22.66 4.94
C VAL A 206 24.12 21.48 3.97
N MET A 207 25.16 20.65 3.98
CA MET A 207 25.22 19.42 3.18
C MET A 207 24.24 18.39 3.73
N LEU A 208 23.25 18.02 2.92
CA LEU A 208 22.31 16.95 3.26
C LEU A 208 23.04 15.60 3.19
N LYS A 209 22.72 14.71 4.12
CA LYS A 209 23.15 13.31 4.10
C LYS A 209 21.94 12.39 3.90
N GLU A 210 22.19 11.16 3.48
CA GLU A 210 21.13 10.16 3.31
C GLU A 210 20.42 9.84 4.62
N GLU A 211 21.14 9.89 5.76
CA GLU A 211 20.58 9.69 7.10
C GLU A 211 19.54 10.75 7.50
N ASP A 212 19.53 11.92 6.84
CA ASP A 212 18.58 13.01 7.11
C ASP A 212 17.25 12.84 6.38
N VAL A 213 17.19 11.95 5.39
CA VAL A 213 16.06 11.80 4.46
C VAL A 213 15.43 10.42 4.61
N ALA A 214 14.10 10.37 4.63
CA ALA A 214 13.35 9.13 4.45
C ALA A 214 12.45 9.24 3.22
N VAL A 215 12.36 8.16 2.44
CA VAL A 215 11.56 8.13 1.20
C VAL A 215 10.54 6.99 1.27
N SER A 216 9.29 7.29 0.92
CA SER A 216 8.21 6.31 0.79
C SER A 216 7.76 6.27 -0.66
N ASN A 217 7.92 5.11 -1.30
CA ASN A 217 7.41 4.82 -2.65
C ASN A 217 6.18 3.92 -2.50
N VAL A 218 4.99 4.47 -2.73
CA VAL A 218 3.72 3.80 -2.51
C VAL A 218 3.04 3.49 -3.84
N LYS A 219 2.75 2.22 -4.08
CA LYS A 219 1.93 1.77 -5.20
C LYS A 219 0.49 1.59 -4.72
N ILE A 220 -0.47 2.19 -5.42
CA ILE A 220 -1.90 1.96 -5.22
C ILE A 220 -2.45 1.42 -6.53
N ASP A 221 -3.19 0.32 -6.49
CA ASP A 221 -3.78 -0.28 -7.68
C ASP A 221 -5.15 -0.89 -7.39
N LEU A 222 -5.85 -1.25 -8.47
CA LEU A 222 -7.09 -2.01 -8.41
C LEU A 222 -6.85 -3.52 -8.27
N THR A 223 -5.81 -3.92 -7.52
CA THR A 223 -5.37 -5.31 -7.21
C THR A 223 -4.58 -6.06 -8.28
N ARG A 224 -4.49 -5.54 -9.51
CA ARG A 224 -3.77 -6.17 -10.63
C ARG A 224 -2.72 -5.27 -11.30
N GLY A 225 -2.13 -4.36 -10.55
CA GLY A 225 -1.20 -3.39 -11.14
C GLY A 225 -1.87 -2.56 -12.23
N LYS A 226 -1.32 -2.57 -13.45
CA LYS A 226 -1.81 -1.76 -14.58
C LYS A 226 -3.04 -2.34 -15.26
N ASP A 227 -3.24 -3.64 -15.14
CA ASP A 227 -4.30 -4.35 -15.83
C ASP A 227 -5.66 -4.04 -15.18
N ASN A 228 -6.71 -3.95 -16.00
CA ASN A 228 -8.06 -3.83 -15.46
C ASN A 228 -8.41 -5.15 -14.75
N PRO A 229 -8.77 -5.11 -13.44
CA PRO A 229 -9.13 -6.34 -12.73
C PRO A 229 -10.33 -7.08 -13.33
N LEU A 230 -11.25 -6.37 -14.01
CA LEU A 230 -12.44 -6.96 -14.63
C LEU A 230 -12.11 -7.94 -15.76
N GLU A 231 -10.99 -7.77 -16.47
CA GLU A 231 -10.59 -8.66 -17.57
C GLU A 231 -10.28 -10.08 -17.09
N SER A 232 -9.90 -10.22 -15.83
CA SER A 232 -9.57 -11.50 -15.21
C SER A 232 -10.74 -12.22 -14.55
N ILE A 233 -11.92 -11.61 -14.63
CA ILE A 233 -13.12 -12.09 -13.96
C ILE A 233 -14.03 -12.74 -14.99
N HIS A 234 -14.44 -13.96 -14.68
CA HIS A 234 -15.43 -14.66 -15.46
C HIS A 234 -16.84 -14.31 -14.97
N PHE A 235 -17.67 -13.96 -15.94
CA PHE A 235 -19.05 -13.58 -15.76
C PHE A 235 -19.99 -14.59 -16.43
N PHE A 236 -21.23 -14.64 -15.95
CA PHE A 236 -22.32 -15.32 -16.63
C PHE A 236 -23.53 -14.38 -16.75
N LYS A 237 -24.41 -14.65 -17.72
CA LYS A 237 -25.53 -13.75 -18.04
C LYS A 237 -26.68 -13.89 -17.03
N ASP A 238 -27.26 -15.08 -16.97
CA ASP A 238 -28.42 -15.44 -16.16
C ASP A 238 -28.23 -16.82 -15.53
N TYR A 239 -29.07 -17.18 -14.55
CA TYR A 239 -28.93 -18.42 -13.79
C TYR A 239 -29.11 -19.70 -14.61
N GLU A 240 -29.68 -19.60 -15.81
CA GLU A 240 -29.81 -20.72 -16.76
C GLU A 240 -28.60 -20.85 -17.71
N SER A 241 -27.67 -19.89 -17.67
CA SER A 241 -26.44 -19.92 -18.47
C SER A 241 -25.39 -20.77 -17.76
N ASP A 242 -24.85 -21.76 -18.46
CA ASP A 242 -23.66 -22.51 -18.01
C ASP A 242 -22.37 -22.03 -18.69
N GLU A 243 -22.49 -21.09 -19.64
CA GLU A 243 -21.35 -20.43 -20.26
C GLU A 243 -20.82 -19.29 -19.40
N LYS A 244 -19.50 -19.21 -19.29
CA LYS A 244 -18.77 -18.09 -18.69
C LYS A 244 -18.02 -17.28 -19.75
N PHE A 245 -17.93 -15.98 -19.57
CA PHE A 245 -17.26 -15.05 -20.47
C PHE A 245 -16.59 -13.90 -19.71
N THR A 246 -15.64 -13.21 -20.34
CA THR A 246 -15.07 -11.96 -19.80
C THR A 246 -15.79 -10.76 -20.41
N ILE A 247 -15.84 -9.63 -19.69
CA ILE A 247 -16.39 -8.38 -20.23
C ILE A 247 -15.21 -7.57 -20.81
N PRO A 248 -15.15 -7.32 -22.13
CA PRO A 248 -14.11 -6.49 -22.71
C PRO A 248 -14.18 -5.05 -22.20
N ASP A 249 -13.01 -4.40 -22.11
CA ASP A 249 -12.87 -3.02 -21.62
C ASP A 249 -13.77 -2.02 -22.36
N GLU A 250 -13.88 -2.19 -23.68
CA GLU A 250 -14.72 -1.37 -24.56
C GLU A 250 -16.23 -1.44 -24.23
N ARG A 251 -16.67 -2.51 -23.57
CA ARG A 251 -18.08 -2.72 -23.17
C ARG A 251 -18.35 -2.29 -21.72
N ILE A 252 -17.33 -1.83 -21.03
CA ILE A 252 -17.43 -1.28 -19.68
C ILE A 252 -17.73 0.22 -19.77
N SER A 253 -18.29 0.79 -18.70
CA SER A 253 -18.62 2.22 -18.67
C SER A 253 -17.38 3.09 -18.89
N HIS A 254 -17.45 4.03 -19.84
CA HIS A 254 -16.42 5.06 -20.07
C HIS A 254 -16.24 6.04 -18.89
N LEU A 255 -17.06 5.94 -17.84
CA LEU A 255 -16.91 6.70 -16.60
C LEU A 255 -15.96 6.01 -15.59
N LEU A 256 -15.47 4.81 -15.90
CA LEU A 256 -14.46 4.14 -15.09
C LEU A 256 -13.06 4.69 -15.34
N PRO A 257 -12.10 4.47 -14.41
CA PRO A 257 -10.74 4.98 -14.56
C PRO A 257 -10.04 4.43 -15.81
N ALA A 258 -9.38 5.32 -16.56
CA ALA A 258 -8.54 4.94 -17.70
C ALA A 258 -7.15 4.38 -17.29
N SER A 259 -6.84 4.39 -15.99
CA SER A 259 -5.62 3.80 -15.41
C SER A 259 -5.98 3.08 -14.12
N CYS A 260 -5.44 1.89 -13.91
CA CYS A 260 -5.72 1.05 -12.74
C CYS A 260 -4.63 1.14 -11.66
N GLN A 261 -3.59 1.95 -11.88
CA GLN A 261 -2.45 2.06 -10.98
C GLN A 261 -2.02 3.53 -10.81
N ASP A 262 -1.66 3.87 -9.58
CA ASP A 262 -0.91 5.05 -9.19
C ASP A 262 0.41 4.65 -8.50
N MET A 263 1.42 5.50 -8.65
CA MET A 263 2.66 5.45 -7.88
C MET A 263 2.88 6.81 -7.22
N ILE A 264 3.01 6.81 -5.91
CA ILE A 264 3.11 8.02 -5.10
C ILE A 264 4.47 8.02 -4.39
N VAL A 265 5.28 9.04 -4.64
CA VAL A 265 6.55 9.27 -3.93
C VAL A 265 6.37 10.36 -2.88
N ARG A 266 6.73 10.04 -1.64
CA ARG A 266 6.75 10.98 -0.51
C ARG A 266 8.16 11.03 0.08
N VAL A 267 8.68 12.24 0.27
CA VAL A 267 9.99 12.47 0.90
C VAL A 267 9.74 13.11 2.27
N TYR A 268 10.48 12.67 3.28
CA TYR A 268 10.39 13.15 4.65
C TYR A 268 11.76 13.59 5.14
N SER A 269 11.78 14.67 5.91
CA SER A 269 12.93 15.04 6.72
C SER A 269 12.86 14.36 8.08
N LYS A 270 13.96 13.73 8.51
CA LYS A 270 14.11 13.20 9.87
C LYS A 270 14.34 14.31 10.91
N LYS A 271 14.79 15.48 10.46
CA LYS A 271 15.14 16.67 11.27
C LYS A 271 14.32 17.91 10.84
N PRO A 272 13.55 18.54 11.74
CA PRO A 272 12.70 19.69 11.40
C PRO A 272 13.44 20.83 10.66
N GLU A 273 14.67 21.13 11.06
CA GLU A 273 15.50 22.20 10.51
C GLU A 273 15.98 21.95 9.06
N LEU A 274 15.90 20.72 8.56
CA LEU A 274 16.33 20.36 7.20
C LEU A 274 15.19 20.30 6.18
N VAL A 275 13.94 20.54 6.61
CA VAL A 275 12.75 20.37 5.78
C VAL A 275 12.79 21.21 4.51
N GLU A 276 13.14 22.48 4.64
CA GLU A 276 13.21 23.41 3.50
C GLU A 276 14.24 22.92 2.47
N LYS A 277 15.42 22.52 2.93
CA LYS A 277 16.51 22.05 2.06
C LYS A 277 16.19 20.73 1.36
N ILE A 278 15.57 19.79 2.06
CA ILE A 278 15.14 18.52 1.46
C ILE A 278 14.01 18.75 0.47
N SER A 279 13.09 19.70 0.74
CA SER A 279 12.06 20.11 -0.22
C SER A 279 12.67 20.68 -1.49
N GLU A 280 13.62 21.61 -1.37
CA GLU A 280 14.34 22.17 -2.53
C GLU A 280 15.04 21.08 -3.34
N ALA A 281 15.71 20.13 -2.67
CA ALA A 281 16.40 19.03 -3.33
C ALA A 281 15.43 18.09 -4.05
N PHE A 282 14.27 17.80 -3.45
CA PHE A 282 13.24 16.97 -4.05
C PHE A 282 12.60 17.63 -5.28
N GLU A 283 12.31 18.94 -5.23
CA GLU A 283 11.84 19.69 -6.39
C GLU A 283 12.85 19.67 -7.55
N ASN A 284 14.15 19.81 -7.25
CA ASN A 284 15.18 19.71 -8.27
C ASN A 284 15.26 18.30 -8.86
N TYR A 285 15.09 17.26 -8.04
CA TYR A 285 15.02 15.89 -8.51
C TYR A 285 13.84 15.72 -9.48
N GLN A 286 12.65 16.18 -9.09
CA GLN A 286 11.45 16.10 -9.95
C GLN A 286 11.64 16.83 -11.28
N LEU A 287 12.21 18.03 -11.26
CA LEU A 287 12.51 18.80 -12.47
C LEU A 287 13.49 18.05 -13.39
N LYS A 288 14.57 17.49 -12.83
CA LYS A 288 15.60 16.78 -13.60
C LYS A 288 15.07 15.46 -14.18
N THR A 289 14.26 14.73 -13.41
CA THR A 289 13.81 13.38 -13.79
C THR A 289 12.54 13.41 -14.63
N TYR A 290 11.61 14.32 -14.35
CA TYR A 290 10.26 14.32 -14.92
C TYR A 290 9.92 15.60 -15.69
N GLY A 291 10.78 16.62 -15.68
CA GLY A 291 10.56 17.87 -16.42
C GLY A 291 9.40 18.75 -15.91
N ILE A 292 8.78 18.38 -14.79
CA ILE A 292 7.59 19.04 -14.22
C ILE A 292 7.86 19.33 -12.74
N LYS A 293 7.49 20.53 -12.27
CA LYS A 293 7.40 20.82 -10.83
C LYS A 293 6.10 20.23 -10.29
N ALA A 294 6.15 19.53 -9.14
CA ALA A 294 4.94 19.06 -8.48
C ALA A 294 3.94 20.21 -8.26
N GLN A 295 2.65 19.87 -8.35
CA GLN A 295 1.53 20.77 -8.06
C GLN A 295 1.46 21.15 -6.58
#